data_AF-A0A3B0K3H2-F1
#
_entry.id   AF-A0A3B0K3H2-F1
#
_cell.length_a   1.000
_cell.length_b   1.000
_cell.length_c   1.000
_cell.angle_alpha   90.00
_cell.angle_beta   90.00
_cell.angle_gamma   90.00
#
_symmetry.space_group_name_H-M   'P 1'
#
loop_
_entity.id
_entity.type
_entity.pdbx_description
1 polymer ?
#
loop_
_entity_poly.entity_id
_entity_poly.type
_entity_poly.pdbx_seq_one_letter_code
_entity_poly.pdbx_strand_id
1 'polypeptide(L)'
;MNKYPNIHKCTNTHGPIGILVFLVNSLWMNRMDRSVVVFCLFLCLLPDCMLATKEMENYVPERCRYLRSHEEVLQRKCSGHYPLVAVTKFRDTFIEAGEPFALYMTASLDYVLVLMKASPLHNCQKMRFLDVTSFNCGDKNNTVILKSAAMYCFPFHIQLPDDLMQMCLMENDMNLDPLKEVLKTKRGVIHYALGDNGAERLGLGIGIGIGVWLRLLALPLSISICMGMVMVMQRL
;
A
#
# COMPACT_ATOMS: atom_id res chain seq x y z
N MET A 1 6.16 0.62 -28.99
CA MET A 1 5.53 -0.55 -28.33
C MET A 1 6.56 -1.19 -27.40
N ASN A 2 6.60 -0.82 -26.13
CA ASN A 2 7.56 -1.36 -25.16
C ASN A 2 6.84 -2.10 -24.05
N LYS A 3 7.26 -3.37 -23.89
CA LYS A 3 6.72 -4.41 -23.04
C LYS A 3 7.22 -4.17 -21.62
N TYR A 4 6.35 -3.75 -20.70
CA TYR A 4 6.68 -3.64 -19.28
C TYR A 4 7.03 -5.03 -18.70
N PRO A 5 8.08 -5.18 -17.89
CA PRO A 5 8.34 -6.41 -17.17
C PRO A 5 7.27 -6.62 -16.10
N ASN A 6 6.70 -7.83 -16.09
CA ASN A 6 5.78 -8.33 -15.07
C ASN A 6 6.36 -8.10 -13.67
N ILE A 7 5.72 -7.22 -12.92
CA ILE A 7 5.90 -7.13 -11.48
C ILE A 7 5.29 -8.43 -10.92
N HIS A 8 6.15 -9.33 -10.46
CA HIS A 8 5.71 -10.47 -9.66
C HIS A 8 4.92 -9.93 -8.46
N LYS A 9 3.61 -10.12 -8.51
CA LYS A 9 2.73 -10.06 -7.34
C LYS A 9 3.24 -11.11 -6.35
N CYS A 10 3.96 -10.69 -5.33
CA CYS A 10 3.97 -11.44 -4.07
C CYS A 10 2.63 -11.20 -3.39
N THR A 11 1.58 -11.89 -3.84
CA THR A 11 0.33 -12.04 -3.08
C THR A 11 0.59 -12.98 -1.92
N ASN A 12 1.20 -12.47 -0.85
CA ASN A 12 1.04 -13.07 0.47
C ASN A 12 -0.25 -12.52 1.07
N THR A 13 -1.38 -13.07 0.61
CA THR A 13 -2.69 -12.90 1.24
C THR A 13 -3.19 -14.26 1.69
N HIS A 14 -2.54 -14.80 2.73
CA HIS A 14 -3.18 -15.72 3.66
C HIS A 14 -2.71 -15.34 5.06
N GLY A 15 -3.34 -14.31 5.63
CA GLY A 15 -3.32 -14.13 7.08
C GLY A 15 -3.95 -15.36 7.76
N PRO A 16 -3.66 -15.61 9.05
CA PRO A 16 -4.05 -16.83 9.77
C PRO A 16 -5.57 -17.06 9.79
N ILE A 17 -6.37 -16.03 9.54
CA ILE A 17 -7.84 -16.08 9.49
C ILE A 17 -8.34 -16.77 8.19
N GLY A 18 -7.62 -16.64 7.07
CA GLY A 18 -8.02 -17.22 5.78
C GLY A 18 -7.83 -18.75 5.71
N ILE A 19 -6.85 -19.28 6.45
CA ILE A 19 -6.63 -20.73 6.58
C ILE A 19 -7.73 -21.36 7.44
N LEU A 20 -8.22 -20.63 8.45
CA LEU A 20 -9.31 -21.08 9.32
C LEU A 20 -10.62 -21.30 8.53
N VAL A 21 -10.95 -20.40 7.58
CA VAL A 21 -12.19 -20.49 6.80
C VAL A 21 -12.15 -21.63 5.77
N PHE A 22 -11.00 -21.91 5.16
CA PHE A 22 -10.85 -23.02 4.22
C PHE A 22 -10.93 -24.40 4.88
N LEU A 23 -10.44 -24.51 6.11
CA LEU A 23 -10.54 -25.75 6.88
C LEU A 23 -11.97 -26.01 7.34
N VAL A 24 -12.71 -25.00 7.81
CA VAL A 24 -14.11 -25.18 8.26
C VAL A 24 -15.05 -25.58 7.11
N ASN A 25 -14.85 -25.03 5.90
CA ASN A 25 -15.67 -25.42 4.74
C ASN A 25 -15.33 -26.81 4.18
N SER A 26 -14.11 -27.32 4.36
CA SER A 26 -13.76 -28.70 3.98
C SER A 26 -14.14 -29.73 5.07
N LEU A 27 -14.34 -29.28 6.31
CA LEU A 27 -14.72 -30.12 7.46
C LEU A 27 -16.21 -30.51 7.48
N TRP A 28 -17.04 -29.93 6.62
CA TRP A 28 -18.48 -30.22 6.58
C TRP A 28 -18.87 -31.37 5.62
N MET A 29 -17.97 -31.84 4.75
CA MET A 29 -18.30 -32.87 3.75
C MET A 29 -17.70 -34.26 3.98
N ASN A 30 -16.88 -34.48 5.00
CA ASN A 30 -16.45 -35.83 5.33
C ASN A 30 -16.38 -36.03 6.85
N ARG A 31 -16.92 -37.18 7.26
CA ARG A 31 -16.89 -37.77 8.61
C ARG A 31 -15.45 -37.91 9.10
N MET A 32 -14.84 -36.80 9.49
CA MET A 32 -13.49 -36.75 10.04
C MET A 32 -13.54 -37.15 11.51
N ASP A 33 -12.61 -38.03 11.89
CA ASP A 33 -12.39 -38.49 13.25
C ASP A 33 -12.13 -37.31 14.19
N ARG A 34 -12.75 -37.35 15.38
CA ARG A 34 -12.61 -36.32 16.43
C ARG A 34 -11.15 -35.98 16.75
N SER A 35 -10.22 -36.90 16.51
CA SER A 35 -8.78 -36.75 16.70
C SER A 35 -8.16 -35.64 15.84
N VAL A 36 -8.68 -35.37 14.62
CA VAL A 36 -8.10 -34.37 13.71
C VAL A 36 -8.45 -32.94 14.15
N VAL A 37 -9.66 -32.73 14.69
CA VAL A 37 -10.11 -31.43 15.19
C VAL A 37 -9.33 -31.01 16.42
N VAL A 38 -9.02 -31.96 17.31
CA VAL A 38 -8.19 -31.71 18.51
C VAL A 38 -6.75 -31.39 18.10
N PHE A 39 -6.19 -32.07 17.09
CA PHE A 39 -4.84 -31.80 16.59
C PHE A 39 -4.72 -30.40 15.96
N CYS A 40 -5.74 -29.94 15.23
CA CYS A 40 -5.80 -28.58 14.71
C CYS A 40 -5.92 -27.52 15.82
N LEU A 41 -6.75 -27.75 16.83
CA LEU A 41 -6.85 -26.86 17.99
C LEU A 41 -5.53 -26.79 18.78
N PHE A 42 -4.82 -27.92 18.94
CA PHE A 42 -3.52 -27.96 19.60
C PHE A 42 -2.43 -27.22 18.80
N LEU A 43 -2.44 -27.34 17.47
CA LEU A 43 -1.52 -26.59 16.59
C LEU A 43 -1.81 -25.07 16.58
N CYS A 44 -3.06 -24.65 16.81
CA CYS A 44 -3.42 -23.24 16.95
C CYS A 44 -3.13 -22.64 18.34
N LEU A 45 -2.97 -23.48 19.38
CA LEU A 45 -2.67 -23.07 20.76
C LEU A 45 -1.18 -23.13 21.10
N LEU A 46 -0.31 -23.55 20.16
CA LEU A 46 1.14 -23.45 20.34
C LEU A 46 1.55 -21.95 20.40
N PRO A 47 2.23 -21.49 21.46
CA PRO A 47 2.56 -20.07 21.69
C PRO A 47 3.51 -19.43 20.65
N ASP A 48 4.00 -20.18 19.67
CA ASP A 48 5.07 -19.73 18.77
C ASP A 48 4.58 -18.89 17.56
N CYS A 49 3.27 -18.58 17.47
CA CYS A 49 2.76 -17.60 16.50
C CYS A 49 2.97 -16.14 16.94
N MET A 50 3.63 -15.89 18.08
CA MET A 50 4.09 -14.55 18.47
C MET A 50 5.50 -14.29 17.93
N LEU A 51 5.71 -14.47 16.63
CA LEU A 51 6.99 -14.17 16.00
C LEU A 51 6.86 -13.01 15.02
N ALA A 52 7.69 -12.02 15.32
CA ALA A 52 8.12 -10.91 14.47
C ALA A 52 7.19 -9.68 14.44
N THR A 53 7.14 -8.95 15.56
CA THR A 53 7.39 -7.50 15.44
C THR A 53 8.87 -7.34 15.06
N LYS A 54 9.20 -7.68 13.80
CA LYS A 54 10.47 -7.30 13.22
C LYS A 54 10.40 -5.78 13.20
N GLU A 55 11.18 -5.11 14.03
CA GLU A 55 11.57 -3.74 13.76
C GLU A 55 11.94 -3.73 12.29
N MET A 56 11.12 -3.07 11.46
CA MET A 56 11.47 -2.88 10.06
C MET A 56 12.71 -2.02 10.09
N GLU A 57 13.86 -2.70 10.09
CA GLU A 57 15.16 -2.12 9.90
C GLU A 57 15.05 -1.13 8.75
N ASN A 58 15.50 0.09 9.00
CA ASN A 58 15.44 1.25 8.13
C ASN A 58 16.10 0.96 6.76
N TYR A 59 15.35 0.28 5.89
CA TYR A 59 15.82 -0.25 4.62
C TYR A 59 15.49 0.75 3.51
N VAL A 60 16.49 1.51 3.11
CA VAL A 60 16.43 2.31 1.89
C VAL A 60 16.52 1.36 0.69
N PRO A 61 15.53 1.37 -0.24
CA PRO A 61 15.57 0.51 -1.42
C PRO A 61 16.84 0.72 -2.23
N GLU A 62 17.33 -0.33 -2.90
CA GLU A 62 18.57 -0.28 -3.70
C GLU A 62 18.60 0.91 -4.67
N ARG A 63 17.47 1.16 -5.32
CA ARG A 63 17.30 2.26 -6.28
C ARG A 63 17.38 3.64 -5.64
N CYS A 64 17.21 3.74 -4.33
CA CYS A 64 17.24 4.98 -3.55
C CYS A 64 18.60 5.22 -2.88
N ARG A 65 19.58 4.31 -2.98
CA ARG A 65 20.88 4.46 -2.29
C ARG A 65 21.59 5.77 -2.59
N TYR A 66 21.42 6.33 -3.80
CA TYR A 66 22.03 7.60 -4.19
C TYR A 66 21.57 8.78 -3.31
N LEU A 67 20.41 8.68 -2.64
CA LEU A 67 19.92 9.70 -1.72
C LEU A 67 20.74 9.77 -0.42
N ARG A 68 21.41 8.69 -0.01
CA ARG A 68 22.31 8.69 1.16
C ARG A 68 23.69 9.22 0.82
N SER A 69 24.17 9.02 -0.41
CA SER A 69 25.52 9.42 -0.80
C SER A 69 25.65 10.92 -1.11
N HIS A 70 24.53 11.57 -1.40
CA HIS A 70 24.47 13.00 -1.68
C HIS A 70 23.82 13.69 -0.48
N GLU A 71 24.61 14.33 0.37
CA GLU A 71 24.13 15.13 1.52
C GLU A 71 23.45 16.45 1.06
N GLU A 72 22.68 16.37 -0.02
CA GLU A 72 22.04 17.52 -0.64
C GLU A 72 20.81 17.96 0.16
N VAL A 73 20.67 19.28 0.26
CA VAL A 73 19.49 19.89 0.88
C VAL A 73 18.37 19.95 -0.16
N LEU A 74 17.27 19.27 0.15
CA LEU A 74 16.02 19.35 -0.58
C LEU A 74 15.30 20.65 -0.19
N GLN A 75 14.99 21.47 -1.18
CA GLN A 75 14.25 22.72 -0.98
C GLN A 75 12.84 22.55 -1.53
N ARG A 76 11.84 22.94 -0.73
CA ARG A 76 10.44 22.95 -1.17
C ARG A 76 10.25 24.00 -2.24
N LYS A 77 9.72 23.58 -3.39
CA LYS A 77 9.52 24.43 -4.56
C LYS A 77 8.05 24.76 -4.75
N CYS A 78 7.17 23.81 -4.45
CA CYS A 78 5.72 24.01 -4.51
C CYS A 78 5.00 23.02 -3.60
N SER A 79 3.80 23.36 -3.14
CA SER A 79 2.88 22.48 -2.43
C SER A 79 1.44 22.77 -2.86
N GLY A 80 0.64 21.73 -3.04
CA GLY A 80 -0.73 21.85 -3.53
C GLY A 80 -1.53 20.58 -3.28
N HIS A 81 -2.65 20.41 -3.99
CA HIS A 81 -3.56 19.28 -3.82
C HIS A 81 -3.55 18.35 -5.03
N TYR A 82 -3.54 17.04 -4.78
CA TYR A 82 -3.39 16.03 -5.82
C TYR A 82 -4.62 16.05 -6.75
N PRO A 83 -4.45 16.38 -8.04
CA PRO A 83 -5.60 16.66 -8.91
C PRO A 83 -6.26 15.37 -9.38
N LEU A 84 -7.59 15.43 -9.61
CA LEU A 84 -8.35 14.28 -10.12
C LEU A 84 -7.82 13.75 -11.46
N VAL A 85 -7.28 14.64 -12.32
CA VAL A 85 -6.65 14.27 -13.60
C VAL A 85 -5.41 13.39 -13.38
N ALA A 86 -4.63 13.61 -12.31
CA ALA A 86 -3.47 12.78 -12.01
C ALA A 86 -3.88 11.38 -11.52
N VAL A 87 -4.98 11.27 -10.77
CA VAL A 87 -5.53 9.97 -10.34
C VAL A 87 -5.86 9.10 -11.55
N THR A 88 -6.51 9.65 -12.58
CA THR A 88 -6.89 8.88 -13.78
C THR A 88 -5.70 8.58 -14.68
N LYS A 89 -4.76 9.52 -14.81
CA LYS A 89 -3.56 9.39 -15.66
C LYS A 89 -2.56 8.38 -15.11
N PHE A 90 -2.22 8.49 -13.82
CA PHE A 90 -1.16 7.70 -13.20
C PHE A 90 -1.65 6.47 -12.45
N ARG A 91 -2.96 6.38 -12.16
CA ARG A 91 -3.60 5.25 -11.46
C ARG A 91 -2.91 4.89 -10.15
N ASP A 92 -2.49 5.92 -9.43
CA ASP A 92 -1.87 5.77 -8.11
C ASP A 92 -2.91 5.29 -7.10
N THR A 93 -2.59 4.21 -6.37
CA THR A 93 -3.48 3.62 -5.36
C THR A 93 -3.20 4.12 -3.95
N PHE A 94 -2.09 4.83 -3.75
CA PHE A 94 -1.63 5.30 -2.45
C PHE A 94 -2.03 6.74 -2.16
N ILE A 95 -2.54 7.50 -3.14
CA ILE A 95 -3.03 8.87 -2.94
C ILE A 95 -4.39 9.06 -3.63
N GLU A 96 -5.26 9.81 -2.99
CA GLU A 96 -6.60 10.15 -3.46
C GLU A 96 -6.64 11.61 -3.94
N ALA A 97 -7.63 11.94 -4.79
CA ALA A 97 -7.79 13.31 -5.26
C ALA A 97 -8.08 14.25 -4.08
N GLY A 98 -7.47 15.43 -4.10
CA GLY A 98 -7.60 16.43 -3.05
C GLY A 98 -6.66 16.23 -1.85
N GLU A 99 -5.90 15.15 -1.79
CA GLU A 99 -4.87 14.99 -0.74
C GLU A 99 -3.65 15.87 -1.02
N PRO A 100 -2.96 16.39 0.01
CA PRO A 100 -1.84 17.28 -0.19
C PRO A 100 -0.61 16.55 -0.74
N PHE A 101 0.14 17.27 -1.56
CA PHE A 101 1.48 16.90 -1.99
C PHE A 101 2.43 18.10 -1.92
N ALA A 102 3.73 17.82 -1.91
CA ALA A 102 4.76 18.84 -2.01
C ALA A 102 5.93 18.37 -2.90
N LEU A 103 6.49 19.30 -3.66
CA LEU A 103 7.62 19.09 -4.55
C LEU A 103 8.88 19.69 -3.93
N TYR A 104 9.91 18.85 -3.83
CA TYR A 104 11.23 19.24 -3.35
C TYR A 104 12.28 18.95 -4.41
N MET A 105 13.25 19.85 -4.53
CA MET A 105 14.37 19.70 -5.46
C MET A 105 15.68 20.02 -4.78
N THR A 106 16.75 19.38 -5.25
CA THR A 106 18.13 19.74 -4.85
C THR A 106 18.62 20.92 -5.67
N ALA A 107 19.61 21.66 -5.16
CA ALA A 107 20.20 22.78 -5.90
C ALA A 107 20.93 22.34 -7.18
N SER A 108 21.44 21.11 -7.22
CA SER A 108 22.09 20.52 -8.40
C SER A 108 21.09 20.05 -9.46
N LEU A 109 19.79 20.04 -9.14
CA LEU A 109 18.72 19.47 -9.97
C LEU A 109 18.99 18.00 -10.32
N ASP A 110 19.69 17.24 -9.48
CA ASP A 110 19.94 15.83 -9.78
C ASP A 110 18.66 15.00 -9.67
N TYR A 111 17.80 15.33 -8.70
CA TYR A 111 16.52 14.66 -8.52
C TYR A 111 15.42 15.60 -8.00
N VAL A 112 14.18 15.23 -8.32
CA VAL A 112 12.96 15.80 -7.73
C VAL A 112 12.30 14.77 -6.82
N LEU A 113 11.91 15.19 -5.62
CA LEU A 113 11.14 14.39 -4.68
C LEU A 113 9.72 14.93 -4.60
N VAL A 114 8.74 14.05 -4.85
CA VAL A 114 7.33 14.30 -4.63
C VAL A 114 6.94 13.66 -3.31
N LEU A 115 6.63 14.49 -2.32
CA LEU A 115 6.10 14.09 -1.04
C LEU A 115 4.57 14.02 -1.15
N MET A 116 4.02 12.83 -0.90
CA MET A 116 2.61 12.49 -0.99
C MET A 116 2.06 12.22 0.41
N LYS A 117 0.77 12.51 0.61
CA LYS A 117 0.02 12.40 1.87
C LYS A 117 0.43 13.41 2.92
N ALA A 118 -0.58 13.92 3.65
CA ALA A 118 -0.37 14.87 4.73
C ALA A 118 0.64 14.34 5.76
N SER A 119 1.65 15.15 6.07
CA SER A 119 2.69 14.80 7.04
C SER A 119 3.39 16.04 7.59
N PRO A 120 4.07 15.94 8.76
CA PRO A 120 4.85 17.05 9.29
C PRO A 120 5.94 17.56 8.34
N LEU A 121 6.40 16.71 7.40
CA LEU A 121 7.36 17.09 6.37
C LEU A 121 6.85 18.19 5.45
N HIS A 122 5.53 18.31 5.25
CA HIS A 122 4.95 19.39 4.46
C HIS A 122 5.27 20.77 5.01
N ASN A 123 5.54 20.90 6.32
CA ASN A 123 5.89 22.17 6.95
C ASN A 123 7.37 22.55 6.76
N CYS A 124 8.19 21.64 6.22
CA CYS A 124 9.61 21.87 6.01
C CYS A 124 9.85 22.68 4.73
N GLN A 125 10.49 23.84 4.85
CA GLN A 125 10.97 24.60 3.69
C GLN A 125 12.23 23.98 3.08
N LYS A 126 13.10 23.43 3.93
CA LYS A 126 14.32 22.71 3.56
C LYS A 126 14.39 21.42 4.36
N MET A 127 14.85 20.34 3.75
CA MET A 127 15.08 19.09 4.45
C MET A 127 16.28 18.32 3.92
N ARG A 128 16.84 17.44 4.74
CA ARG A 128 17.85 16.46 4.34
C ARG A 128 17.29 15.06 4.54
N PHE A 129 17.52 14.21 3.56
CA PHE A 129 17.16 12.81 3.64
C PHE A 129 18.10 12.09 4.63
N LEU A 130 17.54 11.35 5.58
CA LEU A 130 18.30 10.44 6.44
C LEU A 130 17.92 9.00 6.08
N ASP A 131 16.61 8.75 6.06
CA ASP A 131 16.01 7.46 5.71
C ASP A 131 14.61 7.59 5.11
N VAL A 132 14.01 6.47 4.68
CA VAL A 132 12.64 6.40 4.16
C VAL A 132 11.62 7.00 5.12
N THR A 133 11.81 6.80 6.43
CA THR A 133 10.90 7.29 7.48
C THR A 133 11.43 8.52 8.21
N SER A 134 12.68 8.96 7.95
CA SER A 134 13.31 10.02 8.76
C SER A 134 13.99 11.08 7.92
N PHE A 135 13.73 12.34 8.26
CA PHE A 135 14.25 13.50 7.55
C PHE A 135 14.66 14.57 8.56
N ASN A 136 15.73 15.30 8.28
CA ASN A 136 16.11 16.47 9.07
C ASN A 136 15.51 17.73 8.43
N CYS A 137 14.72 18.50 9.18
CA CYS A 137 14.01 19.69 8.72
C CYS A 137 14.79 20.97 9.07
N GLY A 138 15.38 21.62 8.06
CA GLY A 138 16.04 22.93 8.17
C GLY A 138 17.34 22.98 8.98
N ASP A 139 17.71 24.20 9.39
CA ASP A 139 18.98 24.50 10.10
C ASP A 139 18.92 24.20 11.62
N LYS A 140 17.74 23.89 12.16
CA LYS A 140 17.51 23.68 13.60
C LYS A 140 17.77 22.24 14.08
N ASN A 141 18.30 21.35 13.23
CA ASN A 141 18.52 19.92 13.55
C ASN A 141 17.27 19.19 14.07
N ASN A 142 16.08 19.62 13.64
CA ASN A 142 14.85 18.95 14.03
C ASN A 142 14.62 17.74 13.12
N THR A 143 14.86 16.54 13.65
CA THR A 143 14.59 15.30 12.93
C THR A 143 13.12 14.94 13.04
N VAL A 144 12.46 14.81 11.90
CA VAL A 144 11.08 14.35 11.76
C VAL A 144 11.13 12.85 11.46
N ILE A 145 10.48 12.05 12.32
CA ILE A 145 10.35 10.60 12.15
C ILE A 145 8.88 10.28 11.89
N LEU A 146 8.62 9.59 10.79
CA LEU A 146 7.31 9.13 10.38
C LEU A 146 7.06 7.73 10.95
N LYS A 147 5.80 7.47 11.35
CA LYS A 147 5.37 6.15 11.85
C LYS A 147 5.55 5.05 10.78
N SER A 148 5.20 5.37 9.53
CA SER A 148 5.40 4.50 8.37
C SER A 148 5.45 5.33 7.10
N ALA A 149 6.23 4.87 6.13
CA ALA A 149 6.41 5.54 4.85
C ALA A 149 6.83 4.54 3.77
N ALA A 150 6.53 4.87 2.51
CA ALA A 150 7.00 4.15 1.34
C ALA A 150 7.75 5.10 0.41
N MET A 151 8.87 4.67 -0.14
CA MET A 151 9.66 5.47 -1.08
C MET A 151 9.97 4.67 -2.35
N TYR A 152 9.75 5.31 -3.50
CA TYR A 152 10.02 4.75 -4.82
C TYR A 152 10.95 5.69 -5.58
N CYS A 153 12.13 5.19 -5.94
CA CYS A 153 13.13 5.95 -6.69
C CYS A 153 13.23 5.45 -8.13
N PHE A 154 13.22 6.41 -9.05
CA PHE A 154 13.31 6.20 -10.48
C PHE A 154 14.68 6.70 -10.96
N PRO A 155 15.49 5.87 -11.65
CA PRO A 155 16.81 6.27 -12.12
C PRO A 155 16.75 7.21 -13.33
N PHE A 156 15.56 7.67 -13.71
CA PHE A 156 15.26 8.58 -14.81
C PHE A 156 14.16 9.54 -14.38
N HIS A 157 14.05 10.64 -15.11
CA HIS A 157 13.00 11.63 -14.95
C HIS A 157 11.62 11.05 -15.30
N ILE A 158 10.63 11.31 -14.45
CA ILE A 158 9.25 10.84 -14.63
C ILE A 158 8.31 12.05 -14.77
N GLN A 159 7.26 11.90 -15.58
CA GLN A 159 6.34 12.98 -15.92
C GLN A 159 5.45 13.46 -14.76
N LEU A 160 5.24 12.62 -13.73
CA LEU A 160 4.35 12.95 -12.60
C LEU A 160 4.73 14.27 -11.91
N PRO A 161 6.00 14.49 -11.49
CA PRO A 161 6.48 15.78 -11.00
C PRO A 161 6.17 16.98 -11.90
N ASP A 162 6.24 16.83 -13.23
CA ASP A 162 5.99 17.93 -14.16
C ASP A 162 4.53 18.37 -14.13
N ASP A 163 3.63 17.40 -14.26
CA ASP A 163 2.19 17.64 -14.23
C ASP A 163 1.77 18.24 -12.88
N LEU A 164 2.31 17.69 -11.77
CA LEU A 164 2.04 18.20 -10.43
C LEU A 164 2.61 19.60 -10.20
N MET A 165 3.81 19.89 -10.73
CA MET A 165 4.39 21.22 -10.65
C MET A 165 3.52 22.21 -11.41
N GLN A 166 3.14 21.90 -12.65
CA GLN A 166 2.27 22.76 -13.44
C GLN A 166 0.95 23.07 -12.70
N MET A 167 0.29 22.04 -12.16
CA MET A 167 -0.95 22.23 -11.42
C MET A 167 -0.75 23.05 -10.15
N CYS A 168 0.34 22.81 -9.42
CA CYS A 168 0.67 23.56 -8.22
C CYS A 168 0.95 25.05 -8.50
N LEU A 169 1.65 25.37 -9.59
CA LEU A 169 1.91 26.75 -9.99
C LEU A 169 0.62 27.47 -10.38
N MET A 170 -0.30 26.77 -11.07
CA MET A 170 -1.62 27.30 -11.40
C MET A 170 -2.47 27.53 -10.15
N GLU A 171 -2.48 26.59 -9.20
CA GLU A 171 -3.23 26.69 -7.94
C GLU A 171 -2.75 27.88 -7.08
N ASN A 172 -1.45 28.15 -7.08
CA ASN A 172 -0.83 29.18 -6.25
C ASN A 172 -0.54 30.52 -6.96
N ASP A 173 -0.97 30.69 -8.22
CA ASP A 173 -0.69 31.88 -9.06
C ASP A 173 0.83 32.23 -9.12
N MET A 174 1.66 31.22 -9.35
CA MET A 174 3.13 31.34 -9.37
C MET A 174 3.71 31.41 -10.80
N ASN A 175 4.93 31.92 -10.93
CA ASN A 175 5.66 31.96 -12.20
C ASN A 175 6.05 30.56 -12.71
N LEU A 176 6.32 30.43 -14.01
CA LEU A 176 6.68 29.16 -14.66
C LEU A 176 8.15 28.74 -14.48
N ASP A 177 8.94 29.48 -13.71
CA ASP A 177 10.37 29.20 -13.56
C ASP A 177 10.66 27.89 -12.82
N PRO A 178 9.95 27.52 -11.73
CA PRO A 178 10.12 26.21 -11.09
C PRO A 178 9.81 25.04 -12.02
N LEU A 179 8.88 25.20 -12.98
CA LEU A 179 8.58 24.16 -13.97
C LEU A 179 9.78 23.87 -14.87
N LYS A 180 10.50 24.93 -15.31
CA LYS A 180 11.74 24.76 -16.11
C LYS A 180 12.84 24.05 -15.33
N GLU A 181 12.89 24.20 -14.01
CA GLU A 181 13.84 23.50 -13.15
C GLU A 181 13.47 22.02 -13.02
N VAL A 182 12.19 21.69 -12.78
CA VAL A 182 11.72 20.29 -12.67
C VAL A 182 12.04 19.51 -13.96
N LEU A 183 11.80 20.11 -15.13
CA LEU A 183 12.08 19.48 -16.43
C LEU A 183 13.57 19.18 -16.67
N LYS A 184 14.48 19.82 -15.93
CA LYS A 184 15.94 19.56 -15.99
C LYS A 184 16.39 18.47 -15.03
N THR A 185 15.51 18.01 -14.14
CA THR A 185 15.89 16.99 -13.16
C THR A 185 16.14 15.64 -13.82
N LYS A 186 17.14 14.91 -13.33
CA LYS A 186 17.57 13.65 -13.96
C LYS A 186 16.81 12.44 -13.44
N ARG A 187 16.34 12.51 -12.19
CA ARG A 187 15.74 11.38 -11.45
C ARG A 187 14.48 11.83 -10.71
N GLY A 188 13.52 10.91 -10.58
CA GLY A 188 12.33 11.13 -9.78
C GLY A 188 12.32 10.28 -8.51
N VAL A 189 11.79 10.85 -7.43
CA VAL A 189 11.51 10.16 -6.18
C VAL A 189 10.06 10.43 -5.80
N ILE A 190 9.33 9.38 -5.45
CA ILE A 190 7.99 9.50 -4.88
C ILE A 190 8.05 8.96 -3.45
N HIS A 191 7.62 9.75 -2.49
CA HIS A 191 7.59 9.40 -1.08
C HIS A 191 6.17 9.52 -0.55
N TYR A 192 5.65 8.48 0.08
CA TYR A 192 4.33 8.47 0.70
C TYR A 192 4.48 8.39 2.21
N ALA A 193 3.89 9.34 2.94
CA ALA A 193 3.77 9.26 4.39
C ALA A 193 2.53 8.42 4.77
N LEU A 194 2.75 7.15 5.10
CA LEU A 194 1.71 6.16 5.39
C LEU A 194 1.49 6.09 6.91
N GLY A 195 0.83 7.09 7.49
CA GLY A 195 0.52 7.13 8.92
C GLY A 195 -0.92 7.56 9.19
N ASP A 196 -1.28 7.65 10.47
CA ASP A 196 -2.67 7.89 10.95
C ASP A 196 -3.33 9.18 10.41
N ASN A 197 -2.56 10.05 9.76
CA ASN A 197 -3.03 11.31 9.15
C ASN A 197 -3.16 11.27 7.62
N GLY A 198 -2.82 10.16 6.96
CA GLY A 198 -2.74 10.04 5.50
C GLY A 198 -3.56 8.86 4.99
N ALA A 199 -4.88 9.04 4.93
CA ALA A 199 -5.90 8.06 4.54
C ALA A 199 -5.65 6.62 4.98
N GLU A 200 -6.30 6.25 6.08
CA GLU A 200 -6.69 4.87 6.30
C GLU A 200 -7.56 4.41 5.13
N ARG A 201 -6.95 3.83 4.09
CA ARG A 201 -7.63 2.76 3.39
C ARG A 201 -7.63 1.57 4.33
N LEU A 202 -8.70 1.51 5.12
CA LEU A 202 -9.43 0.29 5.42
C LEU A 202 -9.66 -0.48 4.11
N GLY A 203 -8.62 -1.18 3.65
CA GLY A 203 -8.71 -2.34 2.77
C GLY A 203 -9.22 -3.58 3.53
N LEU A 204 -9.99 -3.37 4.61
CA LEU A 204 -10.70 -4.39 5.36
C LEU A 204 -12.18 -4.30 4.99
N GLY A 205 -12.49 -4.85 3.83
CA GLY A 205 -13.64 -5.74 3.64
C GLY A 205 -14.98 -5.34 4.26
N ILE A 206 -15.59 -4.22 3.83
CA ILE A 206 -17.05 -4.04 3.92
C ILE A 206 -17.73 -4.85 2.79
N GLY A 207 -17.35 -6.13 2.64
CA GLY A 207 -17.78 -6.99 1.54
C GLY A 207 -17.94 -8.47 1.91
N ILE A 208 -17.75 -8.86 3.18
CA ILE A 208 -17.93 -10.26 3.61
C ILE A 208 -18.93 -10.36 4.80
N GLY A 209 -19.52 -9.26 5.26
CA GLY A 209 -20.46 -9.25 6.39
C GLY A 209 -21.95 -9.43 6.06
N ILE A 210 -22.37 -9.30 4.79
CA ILE A 210 -23.80 -9.35 4.41
C ILE A 210 -24.10 -10.54 3.47
N GLY A 211 -23.09 -11.11 2.81
CA GLY A 211 -23.26 -12.26 1.90
C GLY A 211 -23.39 -13.63 2.57
N VAL A 212 -23.05 -13.75 3.87
CA VAL A 212 -23.15 -15.02 4.61
C VAL A 212 -24.52 -15.19 5.28
N TRP A 213 -25.20 -14.09 5.64
CA TRP A 213 -26.56 -14.15 6.18
C TRP A 213 -27.62 -14.40 5.12
N LEU A 214 -27.37 -14.04 3.84
CA LEU A 214 -28.31 -14.33 2.75
C LEU A 214 -28.17 -15.74 2.16
N ARG A 215 -27.12 -16.49 2.50
CA ARG A 215 -26.96 -17.90 2.10
C ARG A 215 -27.47 -18.91 3.13
N LEU A 216 -27.91 -18.47 4.31
CA LEU A 216 -28.55 -19.31 5.32
C LEU A 216 -30.07 -19.42 5.16
N LEU A 217 -30.70 -18.60 4.32
CA LEU A 217 -32.14 -18.69 3.99
C LEU A 217 -32.43 -19.52 2.72
N ALA A 218 -31.40 -20.08 2.08
CA ALA A 218 -31.53 -20.96 0.93
C ALA A 218 -30.96 -22.36 1.23
N LEU A 219 -31.39 -22.97 2.34
CA LEU A 219 -31.31 -24.42 2.52
C LEU A 219 -32.51 -25.05 1.79
N PRO A 220 -32.30 -25.82 0.71
CA PRO A 220 -33.38 -26.43 -0.04
C PRO A 220 -34.02 -27.57 0.76
N LEU A 221 -35.35 -27.59 0.71
CA LEU A 221 -36.32 -28.67 1.01
C LEU A 221 -35.97 -30.04 0.35
N SER A 222 -34.77 -30.56 0.53
CA SER A 222 -34.27 -31.79 -0.13
C SER A 222 -34.03 -32.95 0.84
N ILE A 223 -34.77 -32.98 1.95
CA ILE A 223 -34.90 -34.18 2.81
C ILE A 223 -36.34 -34.68 2.68
N SER A 224 -36.71 -35.32 1.55
CA SER A 224 -37.91 -36.20 1.51
C SER A 224 -38.07 -37.07 0.25
N ILE A 225 -37.01 -37.53 -0.43
CA ILE A 225 -37.18 -38.51 -1.55
C ILE A 225 -36.07 -39.58 -1.57
N CYS A 226 -35.61 -40.07 -0.42
CA CYS A 226 -34.70 -41.24 -0.35
C CYS A 226 -35.27 -42.44 0.44
N MET A 227 -36.59 -42.50 0.65
CA MET A 227 -37.26 -43.73 1.08
C MET A 227 -38.26 -44.15 0.00
N GLY A 228 -37.84 -45.04 -0.90
CA GLY A 228 -38.76 -45.54 -1.92
C GLY A 228 -38.18 -46.36 -3.06
N MET A 229 -36.95 -46.89 -2.96
CA MET A 229 -36.48 -47.92 -3.89
C MET A 229 -35.61 -48.96 -3.16
N VAL A 230 -36.23 -49.60 -2.16
CA VAL A 230 -35.82 -50.93 -1.70
C VAL A 230 -37.05 -51.80 -1.83
N MET A 231 -37.15 -52.51 -2.96
CA MET A 231 -37.82 -53.80 -3.14
C MET A 231 -38.15 -53.96 -4.63
N VAL A 232 -37.26 -54.60 -5.39
CA VAL A 232 -37.56 -55.72 -6.32
C VAL A 232 -36.19 -56.26 -6.77
N MET A 233 -35.73 -57.35 -6.16
CA MET A 233 -34.93 -58.42 -6.80
C MET A 233 -34.45 -59.46 -5.77
N GLN A 234 -35.39 -60.29 -5.33
CA GLN A 234 -35.16 -61.70 -4.98
C GLN A 234 -36.39 -62.41 -5.55
N ARG A 235 -36.30 -63.13 -6.67
CA ARG A 235 -35.82 -64.51 -6.90
C ARG A 235 -37.04 -65.34 -7.33
N LEU A 236 -36.84 -66.14 -8.39
CA LEU A 236 -37.36 -67.50 -8.62
C LEU A 236 -38.79 -67.82 -8.18
#